data_AF-A0A1G4HIQ9-F1
#
_entry.id   AF-A0A1G4HIQ9-F1
#
_cell.length_a   1.000
_cell.length_b   1.000
_cell.length_c   1.000
_cell.angle_alpha   90.00
_cell.angle_beta   90.00
_cell.angle_gamma   90.00
#
_symmetry.space_group_name_H-M   'P 1'
#
loop_
_entity.id
_entity.type
_entity.pdbx_description
1 polymer ?
#
loop_
_entity_poly.entity_id
_entity_poly.type
_entity_poly.pdbx_seq_one_letter_code
_entity_poly.pdbx_strand_id
1 'polypeptide(L)'
;MDPFLGKMLRGVLLLLLSLSALRGGLSKDAWTCRKDYARPCAEGWHQVNASQECVAPLSYRGPCPRFLQMESKATQKRLLEGECRISWPCLDQCERNYSLQCPEQWAPEDEKTCRPLAIYEGTCLPPHDFSKMTDPQKKIWSNKCETDWPCMASCKKDYSRGCPQGWTKEKDGSCYAPGKYSGPCLSRMSLLNVDEDMKVALEKLCDVSFPCVATCDVDMSDPCPAGWLVKSDAFGNALSCLPPDNYTGPCGEETNLMGLTNLKLKERMAYECGVRWPCAPAANPINYEQFCPDGWTKSEQHCIAPANYVGPCARKKLFASFERGMKRAYAEECNVEWPLLGREASDKYPKGSALRKRKYNIGPVEPLTGAIISGAVK
;
A
#
# COMPACT_ATOMS: atom_id res chain seq x y z
N MET A 1 -23.54 -79.75 11.42
CA MET A 1 -22.39 -80.03 12.31
C MET A 1 -21.14 -79.73 11.51
N ASP A 2 -20.28 -78.87 12.06
CA ASP A 2 -18.95 -78.40 11.64
C ASP A 2 -18.05 -79.38 10.86
N PRO A 3 -16.84 -79.00 10.34
CA PRO A 3 -16.19 -77.67 10.22
C PRO A 3 -15.42 -77.48 8.89
N PHE A 4 -15.38 -76.29 8.27
CA PHE A 4 -14.18 -75.82 7.53
C PHE A 4 -14.15 -74.29 7.50
N LEU A 5 -14.35 -73.72 8.68
CA LEU A 5 -14.08 -72.33 9.02
C LEU A 5 -12.59 -72.23 9.39
N GLY A 6 -11.72 -71.88 8.44
CA GLY A 6 -10.31 -71.60 8.77
C GLY A 6 -9.33 -71.87 7.65
N LYS A 7 -9.29 -70.95 6.67
CA LYS A 7 -8.16 -70.61 5.76
C LYS A 7 -8.71 -70.14 4.42
N MET A 8 -9.33 -68.97 4.36
CA MET A 8 -9.45 -68.14 3.14
C MET A 8 -9.85 -66.69 3.48
N LEU A 9 -9.66 -66.27 4.74
CA LEU A 9 -9.79 -64.87 5.18
C LEU A 9 -8.44 -64.10 5.14
N ARG A 10 -7.40 -64.70 4.55
CA ARG A 10 -6.10 -64.04 4.30
C ARG A 10 -5.86 -63.64 2.84
N GLY A 11 -6.76 -63.99 1.92
CA GLY A 11 -6.60 -63.70 0.48
C GLY A 11 -7.42 -62.52 -0.04
N VAL A 12 -8.44 -62.05 0.70
CA VAL A 12 -9.35 -60.98 0.23
C VAL A 12 -9.17 -59.67 1.00
N LEU A 13 -8.35 -59.66 2.07
CA LEU A 13 -8.01 -58.45 2.82
C LEU A 13 -6.69 -57.78 2.39
N LEU A 14 -6.08 -58.23 1.29
CA LEU A 14 -4.86 -57.65 0.71
C LEU A 14 -5.07 -57.04 -0.69
N LEU A 15 -6.31 -57.01 -1.19
CA LEU A 15 -6.66 -56.40 -2.48
C LEU A 15 -7.48 -55.10 -2.36
N LEU A 16 -7.61 -54.54 -1.14
CA LEU A 16 -8.29 -53.25 -0.90
C LEU A 16 -7.40 -52.19 -0.23
N LEU A 17 -6.07 -52.34 -0.26
CA LEU A 17 -5.13 -51.43 0.42
C LEU A 17 -4.01 -50.85 -0.45
N SER A 18 -4.18 -50.72 -1.78
CA SER A 18 -3.14 -50.07 -2.61
C SER A 18 -3.66 -49.19 -3.75
N LEU A 19 -4.78 -48.49 -3.55
CA LEU A 19 -5.22 -47.40 -4.46
C LEU A 19 -5.28 -46.02 -3.79
N SER A 20 -4.81 -45.88 -2.55
CA SER A 20 -4.81 -44.61 -1.81
C SER A 20 -3.44 -43.94 -1.68
N ALA A 21 -2.40 -44.42 -2.38
CA ALA A 21 -1.05 -43.82 -2.36
C ALA A 21 -0.71 -43.07 -3.66
N LEU A 22 -1.60 -42.18 -4.12
CA LEU A 22 -1.30 -41.13 -5.11
C LEU A 22 -2.03 -39.84 -4.72
N ARG A 23 -1.67 -39.29 -3.56
CA ARG A 23 -1.90 -37.87 -3.24
C ARG A 23 -0.60 -37.28 -2.69
N GLY A 24 0.43 -37.28 -3.54
CA GLY A 24 1.44 -36.24 -3.46
C GLY A 24 0.79 -34.95 -3.97
N GLY A 25 0.75 -33.93 -3.12
CA GLY A 25 0.12 -32.64 -3.42
C GLY A 25 0.81 -31.93 -4.58
N LEU A 26 0.34 -32.19 -5.80
CA LEU A 26 0.34 -31.17 -6.84
C LEU A 26 -0.86 -30.27 -6.52
N SER A 27 -0.57 -29.03 -6.11
CA SER A 27 -1.59 -28.00 -5.96
C SER A 27 -2.40 -27.95 -7.25
N LYS A 28 -3.72 -28.13 -7.15
CA LYS A 28 -4.65 -28.03 -8.27
C LYS A 28 -4.67 -26.62 -8.88
N ASP A 29 -3.98 -25.67 -8.28
CA ASP A 29 -3.83 -24.29 -8.74
C ASP A 29 -2.61 -24.07 -9.65
N ALA A 30 -1.72 -25.06 -9.82
CA ALA A 30 -0.48 -24.90 -10.61
C ALA A 30 -0.70 -24.88 -12.14
N TRP A 31 -1.89 -25.26 -12.63
CA TRP A 31 -2.19 -25.36 -14.07
C TRP A 31 -2.83 -24.09 -14.68
N THR A 32 -3.25 -23.11 -13.89
CA THR A 32 -4.10 -22.00 -14.39
C THR A 32 -3.45 -20.61 -14.35
N CYS A 33 -2.14 -20.53 -14.12
CA CYS A 33 -1.41 -19.26 -14.12
C CYS A 33 -0.55 -19.06 -15.37
N ARG A 34 -0.36 -17.81 -15.79
CA ARG A 34 0.65 -17.44 -16.79
C ARG A 34 2.05 -17.75 -16.25
N LYS A 35 2.87 -18.44 -17.06
CA LYS A 35 4.20 -18.91 -16.68
C LYS A 35 5.27 -17.86 -16.95
N ASP A 36 6.19 -17.68 -16.00
CA ASP A 36 7.38 -16.85 -16.13
C ASP A 36 8.47 -17.59 -16.93
N TYR A 37 8.33 -17.60 -18.25
CA TYR A 37 9.32 -18.17 -19.15
C TYR A 37 10.59 -17.32 -19.29
N ALA A 38 10.66 -16.12 -18.68
CA ALA A 38 11.90 -15.37 -18.61
C ALA A 38 12.91 -16.07 -17.67
N ARG A 39 12.42 -16.87 -16.71
CA ARG A 39 13.32 -17.67 -15.86
C ARG A 39 14.09 -18.71 -16.66
N PRO A 40 15.40 -18.89 -16.37
CA PRO A 40 16.23 -19.85 -17.08
C PRO A 40 15.78 -21.30 -16.84
N CYS A 41 15.41 -21.65 -15.60
CA CYS A 41 14.98 -22.99 -15.23
C CYS A 41 13.51 -23.05 -14.79
N ALA A 42 12.93 -24.25 -14.92
CA ALA A 42 11.64 -24.61 -14.35
C ALA A 42 11.66 -24.55 -12.81
N GLU A 43 10.48 -24.51 -12.19
CA GLU A 43 10.28 -24.44 -10.75
C GLU A 43 10.93 -25.64 -10.04
N GLY A 44 11.77 -25.35 -9.04
CA GLY A 44 12.53 -26.36 -8.30
C GLY A 44 13.75 -26.93 -9.05
N TRP A 45 14.04 -26.50 -10.27
CA TRP A 45 15.25 -26.84 -11.00
C TRP A 45 16.32 -25.77 -10.80
N HIS A 46 17.58 -26.18 -10.68
CA HIS A 46 18.70 -25.28 -10.39
C HIS A 46 19.61 -25.09 -11.61
N GLN A 47 19.92 -23.85 -11.95
CA GLN A 47 20.83 -23.54 -13.06
C GLN A 47 22.26 -23.90 -12.69
N VAL A 48 22.98 -24.54 -13.60
CA VAL A 48 24.41 -24.83 -13.46
C VAL A 48 25.18 -23.75 -14.20
N ASN A 49 25.93 -22.92 -13.46
CA ASN A 49 26.72 -21.81 -14.01
C ASN A 49 25.89 -20.82 -14.85
N ALA A 50 26.53 -20.06 -15.75
CA ALA A 50 25.86 -19.16 -16.70
C ALA A 50 25.41 -19.87 -18.00
N SER A 51 25.38 -21.20 -18.04
CA SER A 51 24.87 -21.96 -19.19
C SER A 51 23.34 -22.07 -19.13
N GLN A 52 22.71 -22.57 -20.19
CA GLN A 52 21.28 -22.90 -20.19
C GLN A 52 20.99 -24.27 -19.56
N GLU A 53 21.95 -24.88 -18.87
CA GLU A 53 21.79 -26.20 -18.27
C GLU A 53 21.16 -26.09 -16.88
N CYS A 54 20.12 -26.89 -16.64
CA CYS A 54 19.40 -26.94 -15.37
C CYS A 54 19.39 -28.35 -14.79
N VAL A 55 19.58 -28.45 -13.48
CA VAL A 55 19.59 -29.69 -12.72
C VAL A 55 18.26 -29.89 -11.99
N ALA A 56 17.66 -31.04 -12.21
CA ALA A 56 16.42 -31.45 -11.58
C ALA A 56 16.60 -31.69 -10.07
N PRO A 57 15.55 -31.45 -9.25
CA PRO A 57 15.58 -31.83 -7.84
C PRO A 57 15.60 -33.35 -7.68
N LEU A 58 16.06 -33.86 -6.53
CA LEU A 58 16.09 -35.30 -6.23
C LEU A 58 14.69 -35.95 -6.24
N SER A 59 13.66 -35.13 -6.06
CA SER A 59 12.24 -35.52 -6.11
C SER A 59 11.69 -35.69 -7.54
N TYR A 60 12.42 -35.26 -8.57
CA TYR A 60 11.94 -35.35 -9.94
C TYR A 60 11.79 -36.81 -10.38
N ARG A 61 10.67 -37.10 -11.04
CA ARG A 61 10.27 -38.44 -11.54
C ARG A 61 9.71 -38.36 -12.97
N GLY A 62 9.96 -37.25 -13.66
CA GLY A 62 9.50 -37.08 -15.03
C GLY A 62 10.39 -37.81 -16.04
N PRO A 63 10.00 -37.79 -17.32
CA PRO A 63 10.66 -38.57 -18.38
C PRO A 63 11.98 -37.97 -18.87
N CYS A 64 12.31 -36.73 -18.49
CA CYS A 64 13.53 -36.05 -18.95
C CYS A 64 14.75 -36.34 -18.05
N PRO A 65 15.99 -36.15 -18.55
CA PRO A 65 17.19 -36.36 -17.76
C PRO A 65 17.32 -35.37 -16.59
N ARG A 66 18.13 -35.75 -15.59
CA ARG A 66 18.41 -34.92 -14.41
C ARG A 66 19.20 -33.64 -14.74
N PHE A 67 20.01 -33.66 -15.79
CA PHE A 67 20.67 -32.49 -16.37
C PHE A 67 19.97 -32.22 -17.70
N LEU A 68 19.32 -31.07 -17.82
CA LEU A 68 18.51 -30.72 -18.97
C LEU A 68 18.97 -29.37 -19.52
N GLN A 69 19.29 -29.34 -20.81
CA GLN A 69 19.54 -28.10 -21.53
C GLN A 69 18.20 -27.40 -21.79
N MET A 70 18.01 -26.23 -21.19
CA MET A 70 16.78 -25.46 -21.34
C MET A 70 16.79 -24.63 -22.62
N GLU A 71 15.62 -24.51 -23.21
CA GLU A 71 15.40 -23.71 -24.41
C GLU A 71 15.41 -22.20 -24.09
N SER A 72 15.74 -21.37 -25.08
CA SER A 72 15.72 -19.91 -24.92
C SER A 72 14.33 -19.30 -25.14
N LYS A 73 13.55 -19.87 -26.06
CA LYS A 73 12.25 -19.33 -26.48
C LYS A 73 11.12 -19.82 -25.57
N ALA A 74 10.22 -18.92 -25.21
CA ALA A 74 9.06 -19.24 -24.38
C ALA A 74 8.17 -20.34 -24.96
N THR A 75 7.99 -20.37 -26.29
CA THR A 75 7.21 -21.40 -26.99
C THR A 75 7.79 -22.80 -26.83
N GLN A 76 9.11 -22.93 -26.88
CA GLN A 76 9.79 -24.22 -26.70
C GLN A 76 9.82 -24.64 -25.23
N LYS A 77 10.01 -23.70 -24.29
CA LYS A 77 9.88 -23.96 -22.85
C LYS A 77 8.47 -24.49 -22.50
N ARG A 78 7.42 -23.97 -23.14
CA ARG A 78 6.04 -24.47 -22.99
C ARG A 78 5.87 -25.91 -23.48
N LEU A 79 6.52 -26.30 -24.58
CA LEU A 79 6.51 -27.70 -25.03
C LEU A 79 7.23 -28.59 -24.00
N LEU A 80 8.37 -28.11 -23.47
CA LEU A 80 9.16 -28.81 -22.46
C LEU A 80 8.37 -29.07 -21.16
N GLU A 81 7.46 -28.17 -20.76
CA GLU A 81 6.56 -28.40 -19.61
C GLU A 81 5.76 -29.70 -19.76
N GLY A 82 5.14 -29.87 -20.94
CA GLY A 82 4.33 -31.04 -21.25
C GLY A 82 5.16 -32.30 -21.39
N GLU A 83 6.26 -32.22 -22.13
CA GLU A 83 7.15 -33.36 -22.40
C GLU A 83 7.84 -33.84 -21.13
N CYS A 84 8.43 -32.93 -20.36
CA CYS A 84 9.19 -33.26 -19.15
C CYS A 84 8.35 -33.32 -17.88
N ARG A 85 7.04 -33.00 -17.92
CA ARG A 85 6.18 -32.89 -16.73
C ARG A 85 6.80 -31.97 -15.67
N ILE A 86 7.30 -30.83 -16.14
CA ILE A 86 7.86 -29.75 -15.31
C ILE A 86 6.97 -28.53 -15.45
N SER A 87 7.09 -27.58 -14.53
CA SER A 87 6.36 -26.32 -14.59
C SER A 87 7.31 -25.16 -14.38
N TRP A 88 7.16 -24.10 -15.16
CA TRP A 88 7.75 -22.81 -14.82
C TRP A 88 6.97 -22.17 -13.68
N PRO A 89 7.63 -21.32 -12.87
CA PRO A 89 6.94 -20.54 -11.87
C PRO A 89 5.92 -19.61 -12.55
N CYS A 90 4.88 -19.23 -11.83
CA CYS A 90 3.95 -18.22 -12.33
C CYS A 90 4.65 -16.85 -12.44
N LEU A 91 4.29 -16.06 -13.45
CA LEU A 91 4.63 -14.64 -13.54
C LEU A 91 3.96 -13.92 -12.37
N ASP A 92 4.75 -13.31 -11.50
CA ASP A 92 4.45 -12.78 -10.17
C ASP A 92 2.98 -12.86 -9.70
N GLN A 93 2.79 -13.52 -8.55
CA GLN A 93 1.51 -13.61 -7.82
C GLN A 93 1.15 -12.27 -7.14
N CYS A 94 1.17 -11.18 -7.89
CA CYS A 94 0.58 -9.93 -7.41
C CYS A 94 -0.95 -10.00 -7.57
N GLU A 95 -1.67 -9.40 -6.62
CA GLU A 95 -3.10 -9.13 -6.82
C GLU A 95 -3.25 -8.15 -7.98
N ARG A 96 -4.05 -8.51 -8.98
CA ARG A 96 -4.18 -7.73 -10.23
C ARG A 96 -5.14 -6.58 -10.02
N ASN A 97 -4.78 -5.39 -10.51
CA ASN A 97 -5.63 -4.21 -10.43
C ASN A 97 -6.65 -4.18 -11.57
N TYR A 98 -7.74 -4.93 -11.41
CA TYR A 98 -8.85 -4.96 -12.38
C TYR A 98 -9.68 -3.67 -12.41
N SER A 99 -9.41 -2.70 -11.52
CA SER A 99 -10.00 -1.36 -11.58
C SER A 99 -9.41 -0.52 -12.71
N LEU A 100 -8.27 -0.90 -13.28
CA LEU A 100 -7.74 -0.26 -14.48
C LEU A 100 -8.54 -0.65 -15.72
N GLN A 101 -8.69 0.31 -16.63
CA GLN A 101 -9.50 0.14 -17.85
C GLN A 101 -8.89 -0.93 -18.77
N CYS A 102 -7.59 -0.87 -19.01
CA CYS A 102 -6.89 -1.73 -19.97
C CYS A 102 -5.85 -2.63 -19.29
N PRO A 103 -5.64 -3.85 -19.81
CA PRO A 103 -4.53 -4.70 -19.42
C PRO A 103 -3.18 -4.14 -19.89
N GLU A 104 -2.09 -4.75 -19.44
CA GLU A 104 -0.74 -4.45 -19.91
C GLU A 104 -0.63 -4.64 -21.42
N GLN A 105 0.21 -3.83 -22.06
CA GLN A 105 0.41 -3.82 -23.52
C GLN A 105 -0.87 -3.47 -24.33
N TRP A 106 -1.91 -2.95 -23.67
CA TRP A 106 -3.10 -2.39 -24.29
C TRP A 106 -3.27 -0.93 -23.85
N ALA A 107 -3.76 -0.09 -24.75
CA ALA A 107 -3.99 1.33 -24.49
C ALA A 107 -5.45 1.70 -24.70
N PRO A 108 -5.98 2.69 -23.95
CA PRO A 108 -7.33 3.19 -24.18
C PRO A 108 -7.41 3.83 -25.57
N GLU A 109 -8.40 3.41 -26.34
CA GLU A 109 -8.78 4.03 -27.60
C GLU A 109 -9.83 5.12 -27.37
N ASP A 110 -10.75 4.88 -26.43
CA ASP A 110 -11.75 5.82 -25.94
C ASP A 110 -12.05 5.58 -24.43
N GLU A 111 -13.13 6.16 -23.89
CA GLU A 111 -13.51 6.03 -22.48
C GLU A 111 -13.83 4.59 -22.02
N LYS A 112 -14.09 3.66 -22.95
CA LYS A 112 -14.55 2.29 -22.67
C LYS A 112 -13.73 1.22 -23.38
N THR A 113 -13.18 1.53 -24.53
CA THR A 113 -12.52 0.59 -25.43
C THR A 113 -11.00 0.64 -25.26
N CYS A 114 -10.38 -0.53 -25.20
CA CYS A 114 -8.93 -0.72 -25.20
C CYS A 114 -8.49 -1.37 -26.49
N ARG A 115 -7.38 -0.93 -27.06
CA ARG A 115 -6.74 -1.53 -28.24
C ARG A 115 -5.34 -2.07 -27.89
N PRO A 116 -4.89 -3.17 -28.50
CA PRO A 116 -3.54 -3.67 -28.28
C PRO A 116 -2.50 -2.70 -28.83
N LEU A 117 -1.35 -2.62 -28.15
CA LEU A 117 -0.18 -1.91 -28.63
C LEU A 117 0.61 -2.77 -29.63
N ALA A 118 1.46 -2.14 -30.45
CA ALA A 118 2.25 -2.85 -31.45
C ALA A 118 3.22 -3.90 -30.85
N ILE A 119 3.52 -3.79 -29.56
CA ILE A 119 4.42 -4.69 -28.81
C ILE A 119 3.70 -5.90 -28.19
N TYR A 120 2.37 -5.98 -28.33
CA TYR A 120 1.59 -7.07 -27.75
C TYR A 120 1.74 -8.34 -28.60
N GLU A 121 2.21 -9.42 -27.98
CA GLU A 121 2.50 -10.70 -28.64
C GLU A 121 1.39 -11.76 -28.46
N GLY A 122 0.29 -11.42 -27.77
CA GLY A 122 -0.79 -12.36 -27.49
C GLY A 122 -1.78 -12.53 -28.64
N THR A 123 -2.78 -13.37 -28.43
CA THR A 123 -3.70 -13.84 -29.49
C THR A 123 -4.89 -12.91 -29.77
N CYS A 124 -5.12 -11.88 -28.95
CA CYS A 124 -6.30 -11.02 -29.03
C CYS A 124 -5.96 -9.69 -29.70
N LEU A 125 -6.36 -9.50 -30.96
CA LEU A 125 -6.00 -8.31 -31.76
C LEU A 125 -7.09 -7.21 -31.89
N PRO A 126 -8.40 -7.52 -31.83
CA PRO A 126 -9.43 -6.48 -31.94
C PRO A 126 -9.53 -5.61 -30.67
N PRO A 127 -9.90 -4.33 -30.79
CA PRO A 127 -10.26 -3.49 -29.65
C PRO A 127 -11.42 -4.11 -28.84
N HIS A 128 -11.40 -3.92 -27.53
CA HIS A 128 -12.32 -4.57 -26.61
C HIS A 128 -12.76 -3.65 -25.45
N ASP A 129 -14.05 -3.67 -25.10
CA ASP A 129 -14.62 -2.95 -23.95
C ASP A 129 -14.66 -3.86 -22.71
N PHE A 130 -13.94 -3.47 -21.66
CA PHE A 130 -13.84 -4.22 -20.41
C PHE A 130 -14.78 -3.71 -19.29
N SER A 131 -15.55 -2.65 -19.54
CA SER A 131 -16.40 -1.99 -18.53
C SER A 131 -17.50 -2.88 -17.97
N LYS A 132 -17.96 -3.87 -18.76
CA LYS A 132 -19.02 -4.82 -18.38
C LYS A 132 -18.50 -6.15 -17.84
N MET A 133 -17.18 -6.32 -17.75
CA MET A 133 -16.57 -7.55 -17.24
C MET A 133 -16.30 -7.46 -15.74
N THR A 134 -16.67 -8.51 -15.02
CA THR A 134 -16.29 -8.73 -13.62
C THR A 134 -14.81 -9.13 -13.49
N ASP A 135 -14.22 -8.96 -12.31
CA ASP A 135 -12.81 -9.31 -12.07
C ASP A 135 -12.48 -10.79 -12.41
N PRO A 136 -13.32 -11.80 -12.07
CA PRO A 136 -13.10 -13.16 -12.53
C PRO A 136 -13.14 -13.31 -14.05
N GLN A 137 -14.02 -12.56 -14.74
CA GLN A 137 -14.08 -12.58 -16.20
C GLN A 137 -12.85 -11.93 -16.83
N LYS A 138 -12.36 -10.81 -16.27
CA LYS A 138 -11.11 -10.17 -16.69
C LYS A 138 -9.91 -11.10 -16.46
N LYS A 139 -9.88 -11.85 -15.37
CA LYS A 139 -8.86 -12.89 -15.11
C LYS A 139 -8.87 -14.00 -16.16
N ILE A 140 -10.05 -14.54 -16.48
CA ILE A 140 -10.19 -15.59 -17.52
C ILE A 140 -9.76 -15.04 -18.88
N TRP A 141 -10.16 -13.80 -19.20
CA TRP A 141 -9.78 -13.14 -20.44
C TRP A 141 -8.27 -12.92 -20.53
N SER A 142 -7.63 -12.47 -19.45
CA SER A 142 -6.17 -12.29 -19.33
C SER A 142 -5.42 -13.57 -19.70
N ASN A 143 -5.84 -14.69 -19.10
CA ASN A 143 -5.28 -16.00 -19.38
C ASN A 143 -5.46 -16.43 -20.85
N LYS A 144 -6.62 -16.15 -21.45
CA LYS A 144 -6.91 -16.49 -22.85
C LYS A 144 -6.09 -15.64 -23.82
N CYS A 145 -5.93 -14.36 -23.52
CA CYS A 145 -5.28 -13.38 -24.37
C CYS A 145 -3.79 -13.19 -24.07
N GLU A 146 -3.21 -13.98 -23.17
CA GLU A 146 -1.78 -13.94 -22.84
C GLU A 146 -1.27 -12.52 -22.47
N THR A 147 -2.13 -11.73 -21.82
CA THR A 147 -1.81 -10.43 -21.21
C THR A 147 -2.42 -10.38 -19.81
N ASP A 148 -1.90 -9.51 -18.95
CA ASP A 148 -2.35 -9.37 -17.57
C ASP A 148 -2.79 -7.94 -17.29
N TRP A 149 -3.67 -7.75 -16.30
CA TRP A 149 -3.82 -6.42 -15.72
C TRP A 149 -2.57 -6.06 -14.91
N PRO A 150 -2.20 -4.77 -14.85
CA PRO A 150 -1.13 -4.33 -13.99
C PRO A 150 -1.36 -4.79 -12.56
N CYS A 151 -0.28 -5.11 -11.84
CA CYS A 151 -0.37 -5.40 -10.41
C CYS A 151 -1.04 -4.23 -9.68
N MET A 152 -1.84 -4.53 -8.63
CA MET A 152 -2.07 -3.58 -7.55
C MET A 152 -0.70 -3.07 -7.14
N ALA A 153 -0.50 -1.75 -7.19
CA ALA A 153 0.76 -1.16 -6.78
C ALA A 153 1.12 -1.72 -5.41
N SER A 154 2.31 -2.31 -5.27
CA SER A 154 2.82 -2.75 -3.98
C SER A 154 2.92 -1.51 -3.11
N CYS A 155 1.88 -1.29 -2.30
CA CYS A 155 1.89 -0.24 -1.31
C CYS A 155 3.13 -0.42 -0.44
N LYS A 156 3.75 0.69 0.00
CA LYS A 156 4.79 0.59 1.03
C LYS A 156 4.17 -0.12 2.24
N LYS A 157 4.72 -1.28 2.59
CA LYS A 157 4.23 -2.11 3.69
C LYS A 157 4.51 -1.44 5.03
N ASP A 158 3.55 -1.53 5.94
CA ASP A 158 3.65 -1.03 7.31
C ASP A 158 4.23 -2.12 8.22
N TYR A 159 5.54 -2.32 8.15
CA TYR A 159 6.24 -3.25 9.01
C TYR A 159 6.32 -2.80 10.48
N SER A 160 5.82 -1.59 10.82
CA SER A 160 5.63 -1.18 12.21
C SER A 160 4.51 -1.97 12.91
N ARG A 161 3.62 -2.59 12.13
CA ARG A 161 2.55 -3.44 12.68
C ARG A 161 3.12 -4.74 13.22
N GLY A 162 2.55 -5.17 14.35
CA GLY A 162 3.00 -6.37 15.05
C GLY A 162 2.58 -7.67 14.37
N CYS A 163 1.50 -7.68 13.60
CA CYS A 163 0.96 -8.88 12.95
C CYS A 163 0.64 -8.62 11.47
N PRO A 164 0.63 -9.68 10.63
CA PRO A 164 0.16 -9.60 9.26
C PRO A 164 -1.30 -9.14 9.19
N GLN A 165 -1.70 -8.62 8.03
CA GLN A 165 -3.05 -8.20 7.75
C GLN A 165 -4.03 -9.36 7.93
N GLY A 166 -5.11 -9.11 8.68
CA GLY A 166 -6.13 -10.11 8.98
C GLY A 166 -5.77 -11.10 10.09
N TRP A 167 -4.58 -11.00 10.69
CA TRP A 167 -4.17 -11.81 11.84
C TRP A 167 -4.46 -11.07 13.16
N THR A 168 -4.91 -11.81 14.17
CA THR A 168 -5.27 -11.26 15.48
C THR A 168 -4.06 -11.23 16.40
N LYS A 169 -3.73 -10.06 16.96
CA LYS A 169 -2.66 -9.90 17.95
C LYS A 169 -3.16 -10.22 19.36
N GLU A 170 -2.47 -11.10 20.06
CA GLU A 170 -2.72 -11.45 21.47
C GLU A 170 -1.83 -10.63 22.43
N LYS A 171 -2.19 -10.59 23.71
CA LYS A 171 -1.50 -9.79 24.75
C LYS A 171 -0.04 -10.19 24.95
N ASP A 172 0.30 -11.44 24.67
CA ASP A 172 1.65 -11.99 24.72
C ASP A 172 2.48 -11.65 23.46
N GLY A 173 1.91 -10.87 22.52
CA GLY A 173 2.55 -10.49 21.26
C GLY A 173 2.52 -11.57 20.18
N SER A 174 1.79 -12.67 20.39
CA SER A 174 1.54 -13.69 19.38
C SER A 174 0.49 -13.22 18.37
N CYS A 175 0.63 -13.64 17.13
CA CYS A 175 -0.29 -13.40 16.02
C CYS A 175 -1.00 -14.71 15.66
N TYR A 176 -2.32 -14.64 15.56
CA TYR A 176 -3.18 -15.77 15.18
C TYR A 176 -3.75 -15.56 13.79
N ALA A 177 -3.56 -16.56 12.95
CA ALA A 177 -4.10 -16.58 11.61
C ALA A 177 -5.63 -16.75 11.63
N PRO A 178 -6.34 -16.17 10.65
CA PRO A 178 -7.76 -16.46 10.47
C PRO A 178 -7.97 -17.95 10.14
N GLY A 179 -9.12 -18.51 10.48
CA GLY A 179 -9.41 -19.94 10.27
C GLY A 179 -9.36 -20.44 8.82
N LYS A 180 -9.23 -19.53 7.84
CA LYS A 180 -9.06 -19.82 6.40
C LYS A 180 -7.61 -19.79 5.93
N TYR A 181 -6.65 -19.49 6.81
CA TYR A 181 -5.25 -19.45 6.44
C TYR A 181 -4.75 -20.85 6.08
N SER A 182 -4.28 -21.00 4.84
CA SER A 182 -3.77 -22.25 4.27
C SER A 182 -2.30 -22.15 3.86
N GLY A 183 -1.59 -21.15 4.37
CA GLY A 183 -0.18 -20.94 4.08
C GLY A 183 0.72 -21.98 4.78
N PRO A 184 2.01 -22.03 4.39
CA PRO A 184 2.95 -23.06 4.83
C PRO A 184 3.43 -22.91 6.28
N CYS A 185 3.09 -21.80 6.96
CA CYS A 185 3.53 -21.53 8.33
C CYS A 185 2.45 -21.87 9.37
N LEU A 186 2.82 -21.83 10.66
CA LEU A 186 1.90 -22.07 11.76
C LEU A 186 0.84 -20.98 11.85
N SER A 187 -0.40 -21.37 12.19
CA SER A 187 -1.52 -20.45 12.42
C SER A 187 -1.38 -19.62 13.71
N ARG A 188 -0.33 -19.86 14.51
CA ARG A 188 0.06 -19.07 15.67
C ARG A 188 1.57 -18.85 15.64
N MET A 189 2.03 -17.60 15.68
CA MET A 189 3.46 -17.26 15.73
C MET A 189 3.73 -15.99 16.54
N SER A 190 4.87 -15.92 17.23
CA SER A 190 5.28 -14.71 17.95
C SER A 190 6.15 -13.83 17.04
N LEU A 191 5.78 -12.55 16.91
CA LEU A 191 6.49 -11.58 16.07
C LEU A 191 7.08 -10.40 16.88
N LEU A 192 7.27 -10.59 18.19
CA LEU A 192 7.72 -9.54 19.11
C LEU A 192 9.14 -9.02 18.83
N ASN A 193 10.04 -9.88 18.34
CA ASN A 193 11.45 -9.57 18.11
C ASN A 193 11.85 -9.76 16.64
N VAL A 194 10.91 -9.53 15.72
CA VAL A 194 11.12 -9.72 14.29
C VAL A 194 11.30 -8.35 13.65
N ASP A 195 12.45 -8.13 13.01
CA ASP A 195 12.76 -6.89 12.30
C ASP A 195 12.08 -6.79 10.94
N GLU A 196 12.26 -5.65 10.25
CA GLU A 196 11.64 -5.39 8.95
C GLU A 196 12.04 -6.41 7.89
N ASP A 197 13.33 -6.74 7.78
CA ASP A 197 13.83 -7.70 6.78
C ASP A 197 13.30 -9.12 7.03
N MET A 198 13.19 -9.52 8.30
CA MET A 198 12.56 -10.78 8.67
C MET A 198 11.06 -10.79 8.40
N LYS A 199 10.36 -9.65 8.52
CA LYS A 199 8.94 -9.53 8.14
C LYS A 199 8.75 -9.60 6.62
N VAL A 200 9.64 -9.02 5.84
CA VAL A 200 9.68 -9.17 4.37
C VAL A 200 9.86 -10.64 3.98
N ALA A 201 10.78 -11.34 4.65
CA ALA A 201 10.99 -12.77 4.43
C ALA A 201 9.76 -13.60 4.86
N LEU A 202 9.11 -13.22 5.96
CA LEU A 202 7.89 -13.86 6.44
C LEU A 202 6.75 -13.76 5.42
N GLU A 203 6.56 -12.60 4.77
CA GLU A 203 5.53 -12.44 3.73
C GLU A 203 5.73 -13.46 2.61
N LYS A 204 6.97 -13.61 2.14
CA LYS A 204 7.32 -14.52 1.04
C LYS A 204 7.24 -15.99 1.44
N LEU A 205 7.73 -16.33 2.64
CA LEU A 205 7.85 -17.71 3.09
C LEU A 205 6.53 -18.27 3.61
N CYS A 206 5.72 -17.42 4.25
CA CYS A 206 4.48 -17.84 4.91
C CYS A 206 3.22 -17.50 4.09
N ASP A 207 3.36 -16.90 2.92
CA ASP A 207 2.22 -16.43 2.11
C ASP A 207 1.26 -15.56 2.95
N VAL A 208 1.86 -14.59 3.65
CA VAL A 208 1.15 -13.61 4.47
C VAL A 208 1.46 -12.22 3.93
N SER A 209 0.58 -11.26 4.19
CA SER A 209 0.78 -9.87 3.76
C SER A 209 0.71 -8.97 4.98
N PHE A 210 1.68 -8.08 5.17
CA PHE A 210 1.57 -6.98 6.11
C PHE A 210 0.66 -5.89 5.53
N PRO A 211 -0.06 -5.17 6.39
CA PRO A 211 -0.93 -4.09 5.94
C PRO A 211 -0.09 -3.02 5.24
N CYS A 212 -0.71 -2.35 4.28
CA CYS A 212 -0.14 -1.13 3.72
C CYS A 212 0.02 -0.07 4.80
N VAL A 213 1.03 0.80 4.67
CA VAL A 213 1.02 2.09 5.36
C VAL A 213 -0.25 2.79 4.91
N ALA A 214 -1.20 2.96 5.83
CA ALA A 214 -2.48 3.57 5.52
C ALA A 214 -2.22 4.97 4.93
N THR A 215 -2.51 5.13 3.64
CA THR A 215 -2.83 6.44 3.09
C THR A 215 -4.19 6.77 3.68
N CYS A 216 -4.20 7.73 4.60
CA CYS A 216 -5.42 8.41 4.99
C CYS A 216 -6.18 8.91 3.75
N ASP A 217 -7.51 9.08 3.86
CA ASP A 217 -8.27 9.77 2.82
C ASP A 217 -7.58 11.10 2.54
N VAL A 218 -7.27 11.40 1.28
CA VAL A 218 -6.56 12.62 0.92
C VAL A 218 -7.48 13.82 1.12
N ASP A 219 -6.99 14.87 1.77
CA ASP A 219 -7.70 16.15 1.83
C ASP A 219 -7.73 16.76 0.43
N MET A 220 -8.92 16.73 -0.17
CA MET A 220 -9.15 17.29 -1.50
C MET A 220 -9.13 18.82 -1.47
N SER A 221 -9.30 19.45 -0.30
CA SER A 221 -9.36 20.91 -0.14
C SER A 221 -7.99 21.58 -0.09
N ASP A 222 -6.95 20.89 0.39
CA ASP A 222 -5.61 21.48 0.46
C ASP A 222 -4.94 21.47 -0.94
N PRO A 223 -4.50 22.64 -1.46
CA PRO A 223 -4.00 22.77 -2.83
C PRO A 223 -2.53 22.33 -2.98
N CYS A 224 -1.80 22.17 -1.88
CA CYS A 224 -0.39 21.79 -1.88
C CYS A 224 -0.11 20.49 -1.13
N PRO A 225 0.99 19.79 -1.46
CA PRO A 225 1.46 18.65 -0.71
C PRO A 225 1.74 18.99 0.77
N ALA A 226 1.65 18.00 1.64
CA ALA A 226 1.91 18.13 3.06
C ALA A 226 3.32 18.71 3.31
N GLY A 227 3.36 19.84 4.00
CA GLY A 227 4.61 20.55 4.34
C GLY A 227 5.13 21.49 3.26
N TRP A 228 4.46 21.62 2.12
CA TRP A 228 4.74 22.65 1.13
C TRP A 228 3.97 23.94 1.47
N LEU A 229 4.58 25.10 1.26
CA LEU A 229 3.95 26.39 1.53
C LEU A 229 3.02 26.76 0.36
N VAL A 230 1.78 27.14 0.65
CA VAL A 230 0.88 27.71 -0.36
C VAL A 230 1.24 29.17 -0.57
N LYS A 231 1.66 29.54 -1.78
CA LYS A 231 1.81 30.95 -2.19
C LYS A 231 0.46 31.45 -2.70
N SER A 232 -0.06 32.53 -2.14
CA SER A 232 -1.34 33.12 -2.55
C SER A 232 -1.20 34.56 -3.04
N ASP A 233 -2.20 35.03 -3.78
CA ASP A 233 -2.36 36.44 -4.10
C ASP A 233 -2.82 37.26 -2.87
N ALA A 234 -2.95 38.58 -3.06
CA ALA A 234 -3.43 39.50 -2.02
C ALA A 234 -4.88 39.24 -1.57
N PHE A 235 -5.63 38.41 -2.31
CA PHE A 235 -7.02 38.05 -2.04
C PHE A 235 -7.15 36.65 -1.45
N GLY A 236 -6.04 35.93 -1.24
CA GLY A 236 -6.02 34.59 -0.64
C GLY A 236 -6.19 33.43 -1.63
N ASN A 237 -6.16 33.68 -2.94
CA ASN A 237 -6.22 32.62 -3.93
C ASN A 237 -4.85 31.94 -4.08
N ALA A 238 -4.82 30.61 -4.04
CA ALA A 238 -3.58 29.84 -4.23
C ALA A 238 -3.03 29.99 -5.66
N LEU A 239 -1.77 30.40 -5.78
CA LEU A 239 -1.04 30.62 -7.04
C LEU A 239 -0.04 29.51 -7.34
N SER A 240 0.70 29.05 -6.34
CA SER A 240 1.71 27.99 -6.48
C SER A 240 2.04 27.36 -5.13
N CYS A 241 2.79 26.26 -5.14
CA CYS A 241 3.30 25.61 -3.93
C CYS A 241 4.82 25.73 -3.89
N LEU A 242 5.37 26.14 -2.75
CA LEU A 242 6.81 26.18 -2.53
C LEU A 242 7.26 24.93 -1.76
N PRO A 243 8.21 24.15 -2.30
CA PRO A 243 8.78 23.02 -1.57
C PRO A 243 9.60 23.51 -0.35
N PRO A 244 9.74 22.69 0.69
CA PRO A 244 10.64 22.98 1.81
C PRO A 244 12.12 22.83 1.39
N ASP A 245 13.03 23.52 2.08
CA ASP A 245 14.48 23.55 1.76
C ASP A 245 15.16 22.17 1.73
N ASN A 246 14.57 21.17 2.38
CA ASN A 246 15.09 19.79 2.44
C ASN A 246 14.51 18.86 1.38
N TYR A 247 13.65 19.36 0.50
CA TYR A 247 13.08 18.58 -0.60
C TYR A 247 14.11 18.46 -1.73
N THR A 248 14.46 17.22 -2.06
CA THR A 248 15.45 16.89 -3.11
C THR A 248 14.81 16.24 -4.34
N GLY A 249 13.50 16.36 -4.50
CA GLY A 249 12.77 15.75 -5.60
C GLY A 249 12.68 16.65 -6.85
N PRO A 250 12.01 16.17 -7.91
CA PRO A 250 12.03 16.83 -9.22
C PRO A 250 11.09 18.03 -9.35
N CYS A 251 10.27 18.35 -8.34
CA CYS A 251 9.23 19.37 -8.42
C CYS A 251 9.58 20.67 -7.67
N GLY A 252 9.18 21.81 -8.22
CA GLY A 252 9.51 23.16 -7.75
C GLY A 252 8.32 24.11 -7.72
N GLU A 253 8.58 25.41 -7.54
CA GLU A 253 7.54 26.46 -7.59
C GLU A 253 6.80 26.50 -8.94
N GLU A 254 7.52 26.18 -10.02
CA GLU A 254 7.03 26.12 -11.39
C GLU A 254 6.15 24.89 -11.69
N THR A 255 6.10 23.91 -10.77
CA THR A 255 5.27 22.71 -10.95
C THR A 255 3.81 23.07 -10.81
N ASN A 256 3.00 22.75 -11.83
CA ASN A 256 1.57 23.06 -11.83
C ASN A 256 0.79 22.11 -10.90
N LEU A 257 0.78 22.45 -9.61
CA LEU A 257 0.04 21.76 -8.56
C LEU A 257 -1.36 22.39 -8.35
N MET A 258 -1.65 23.51 -9.01
CA MET A 258 -2.90 24.24 -8.88
C MET A 258 -4.00 23.62 -9.74
N GLY A 259 -5.23 23.63 -9.22
CA GLY A 259 -6.40 23.11 -9.95
C GLY A 259 -6.48 21.58 -10.04
N LEU A 260 -5.73 20.84 -9.21
CA LEU A 260 -5.88 19.38 -9.11
C LEU A 260 -7.19 19.01 -8.39
N THR A 261 -8.26 18.88 -9.16
CA THR A 261 -9.64 18.65 -8.66
C THR A 261 -9.99 17.19 -8.39
N ASN A 262 -9.19 16.25 -8.90
CA ASN A 262 -9.45 14.82 -8.78
C ASN A 262 -8.33 14.10 -8.04
N LEU A 263 -8.70 13.15 -7.18
CA LEU A 263 -7.81 12.28 -6.43
C LEU A 263 -6.76 11.62 -7.34
N LYS A 264 -7.16 11.15 -8.52
CA LYS A 264 -6.24 10.54 -9.51
C LYS A 264 -5.10 11.47 -9.93
N LEU A 265 -5.38 12.77 -10.03
CA LEU A 265 -4.38 13.76 -10.41
C LEU A 265 -3.45 14.07 -9.24
N LYS A 266 -4.00 14.19 -8.03
CA LYS A 266 -3.21 14.33 -6.80
C LYS A 266 -2.30 13.11 -6.57
N GLU A 267 -2.80 11.89 -6.77
CA GLU A 267 -2.03 10.65 -6.65
C GLU A 267 -0.90 10.56 -7.69
N ARG A 268 -1.18 10.88 -8.95
CA ARG A 268 -0.16 10.96 -10.01
C ARG A 268 0.96 11.93 -9.62
N MET A 269 0.58 13.11 -9.16
CA MET A 269 1.52 14.16 -8.80
C MET A 269 2.31 13.82 -7.53
N ALA A 270 1.67 13.14 -6.56
CA ALA A 270 2.36 12.58 -5.39
C ALA A 270 3.44 11.59 -5.80
N TYR A 271 3.16 10.75 -6.80
CA TYR A 271 4.12 9.81 -7.36
C TYR A 271 5.25 10.51 -8.11
N GLU A 272 4.94 11.37 -9.08
CA GLU A 272 5.92 12.07 -9.92
C GLU A 272 6.86 12.94 -9.09
N CYS A 273 6.33 13.64 -8.09
CA CYS A 273 7.13 14.50 -7.20
C CYS A 273 7.69 13.77 -5.97
N GLY A 274 7.32 12.52 -5.70
CA GLY A 274 7.70 11.83 -4.47
C GLY A 274 7.20 12.52 -3.19
N VAL A 275 6.04 13.17 -3.24
CA VAL A 275 5.45 13.95 -2.15
C VAL A 275 4.19 13.26 -1.59
N ARG A 276 3.64 13.81 -0.50
CA ARG A 276 2.40 13.30 0.11
C ARG A 276 1.38 14.42 0.19
N TRP A 277 0.10 14.11 0.01
CA TRP A 277 -0.97 15.07 0.27
C TRP A 277 -1.41 15.03 1.73
N PRO A 278 -1.95 16.14 2.27
CA PRO A 278 -2.51 16.15 3.62
C PRO A 278 -3.64 15.13 3.75
N CYS A 279 -3.79 14.58 4.96
CA CYS A 279 -4.90 13.71 5.28
C CYS A 279 -6.16 14.54 5.51
N ALA A 280 -7.28 14.09 4.95
CA ALA A 280 -8.60 14.54 5.35
C ALA A 280 -8.74 14.30 6.86
N PRO A 281 -9.23 15.30 7.61
CA PRO A 281 -9.40 15.17 9.05
C PRO A 281 -10.38 14.03 9.35
N ALA A 282 -9.99 13.10 10.23
CA ALA A 282 -10.80 11.95 10.59
C ALA A 282 -12.12 12.38 11.26
N ALA A 283 -13.27 12.09 10.65
CA ALA A 283 -14.67 12.05 11.13
C ALA A 283 -15.20 13.14 12.11
N ASN A 284 -14.38 14.09 12.53
CA ASN A 284 -14.69 15.14 13.48
C ASN A 284 -14.22 16.46 12.84
N PRO A 285 -14.97 17.00 11.87
CA PRO A 285 -14.58 18.24 11.21
C PRO A 285 -14.44 19.35 12.26
N ILE A 286 -13.37 20.15 12.18
CA ILE A 286 -13.16 21.29 13.07
C ILE A 286 -14.21 22.37 12.70
N ASN A 287 -14.93 22.87 13.70
CA ASN A 287 -15.97 23.87 13.55
C ASN A 287 -15.40 25.29 13.67
N TYR A 288 -14.85 25.77 12.56
CA TYR A 288 -14.41 27.17 12.44
C TYR A 288 -15.55 28.19 12.36
N GLU A 289 -16.82 27.74 12.32
CA GLU A 289 -17.97 28.64 12.46
C GLU A 289 -18.11 29.15 13.90
N GLN A 290 -17.46 28.50 14.88
CA GLN A 290 -17.42 29.03 16.24
C GLN A 290 -16.58 30.30 16.36
N PHE A 291 -17.05 31.18 17.25
CA PHE A 291 -16.47 32.51 17.44
C PHE A 291 -15.10 32.45 18.14
N CYS A 292 -14.96 31.57 19.14
CA CYS A 292 -13.72 31.40 19.90
C CYS A 292 -13.11 30.01 19.70
N PRO A 293 -11.76 29.90 19.84
CA PRO A 293 -11.09 28.61 20.00
C PRO A 293 -11.61 27.86 21.24
N ASP A 294 -11.40 26.54 21.28
CA ASP A 294 -11.77 25.71 22.42
C ASP A 294 -10.98 26.11 23.67
N GLY A 295 -11.66 26.21 24.81
CA GLY A 295 -11.07 26.70 26.06
C GLY A 295 -10.89 28.21 26.18
N TRP A 296 -11.26 29.01 25.16
CA TRP A 296 -11.19 30.48 25.22
C TRP A 296 -12.56 31.08 25.57
N THR A 297 -12.59 31.99 26.54
CA THR A 297 -13.85 32.60 27.02
C THR A 297 -14.22 33.80 26.15
N LYS A 298 -15.48 33.86 25.70
CA LYS A 298 -16.00 35.01 24.96
C LYS A 298 -16.32 36.16 25.92
N SER A 299 -15.64 37.29 25.75
CA SER A 299 -15.90 38.56 26.42
C SER A 299 -16.28 39.60 25.37
N GLU A 300 -17.58 39.91 25.29
CA GLU A 300 -18.16 40.78 24.26
C GLU A 300 -17.85 40.26 22.83
N GLN A 301 -17.00 40.98 22.08
CA GLN A 301 -16.51 40.58 20.75
C GLN A 301 -15.10 39.97 20.79
N HIS A 302 -14.49 39.84 21.96
CA HIS A 302 -13.15 39.28 22.09
C HIS A 302 -13.18 37.87 22.68
N CYS A 303 -12.25 37.04 22.25
CA CYS A 303 -11.96 35.75 22.88
C CYS A 303 -10.74 35.92 23.78
N ILE A 304 -10.88 35.48 25.03
CA ILE A 304 -9.85 35.56 26.07
C ILE A 304 -9.27 34.16 26.29
N ALA A 305 -7.96 34.04 26.15
CA ALA A 305 -7.23 32.81 26.35
C ALA A 305 -7.26 32.40 27.84
N PRO A 306 -7.25 31.09 28.13
CA PRO A 306 -7.19 30.61 29.50
C PRO A 306 -5.83 30.93 30.13
N ALA A 307 -5.78 30.96 31.48
CA ALA A 307 -4.57 31.34 32.22
C ALA A 307 -3.35 30.45 31.92
N ASN A 308 -3.59 29.21 31.49
CA ASN A 308 -2.57 28.22 31.12
C ASN A 308 -2.17 28.26 29.64
N TYR A 309 -2.66 29.23 28.86
CA TYR A 309 -2.21 29.41 27.48
C TYR A 309 -0.76 29.94 27.46
N VAL A 310 0.12 29.15 26.85
CA VAL A 310 1.58 29.41 26.69
C VAL A 310 1.96 29.55 25.20
N GLY A 311 0.99 29.83 24.34
CA GLY A 311 1.24 30.02 22.92
C GLY A 311 1.85 31.39 22.59
N PRO A 312 2.32 31.59 21.33
CA PRO A 312 3.04 32.79 20.92
C PRO A 312 2.15 34.03 20.72
N CYS A 313 0.83 33.88 20.76
CA CYS A 313 -0.12 34.94 20.42
C CYS A 313 -0.72 35.64 21.64
N ALA A 314 -1.40 36.77 21.40
CA ALA A 314 -2.03 37.56 22.45
C ALA A 314 -3.16 36.79 23.16
N ARG A 315 -3.28 36.99 24.48
CA ARG A 315 -4.33 36.38 25.32
C ARG A 315 -5.73 36.96 25.08
N LYS A 316 -5.88 37.99 24.26
CA LYS A 316 -7.16 38.60 23.88
C LYS A 316 -7.16 38.85 22.38
N LYS A 317 -8.13 38.30 21.65
CA LYS A 317 -8.21 38.41 20.18
C LYS A 317 -9.65 38.60 19.70
N LEU A 318 -9.83 39.42 18.67
CA LEU A 318 -11.09 39.62 17.96
C LEU A 318 -11.14 38.69 16.73
N PHE A 319 -12.18 37.85 16.64
CA PHE A 319 -12.38 36.93 15.50
C PHE A 319 -13.57 37.30 14.60
N ALA A 320 -14.21 38.45 14.85
CA ALA A 320 -15.43 38.86 14.14
C ALA A 320 -15.27 39.00 12.62
N SER A 321 -14.08 39.39 12.15
CA SER A 321 -13.77 39.56 10.72
C SER A 321 -12.98 38.39 10.11
N PHE A 322 -12.75 37.31 10.86
CA PHE A 322 -11.96 36.20 10.37
C PHE A 322 -12.82 35.15 9.67
N GLU A 323 -12.45 34.88 8.42
CA GLU A 323 -12.97 33.76 7.65
C GLU A 323 -12.35 32.43 8.09
N ARG A 324 -12.93 31.30 7.65
CA ARG A 324 -12.50 29.94 8.00
C ARG A 324 -10.99 29.73 7.82
N GLY A 325 -10.42 30.15 6.70
CA GLY A 325 -8.98 30.02 6.42
C GLY A 325 -8.10 30.82 7.39
N MET A 326 -8.55 32.01 7.78
CA MET A 326 -7.82 32.86 8.74
C MET A 326 -7.85 32.29 10.15
N LYS A 327 -8.97 31.67 10.56
CA LYS A 327 -9.06 30.94 11.84
C LYS A 327 -8.16 29.70 11.85
N ARG A 328 -8.08 28.96 10.73
CA ARG A 328 -7.15 27.83 10.56
C ARG A 328 -5.69 28.27 10.68
N ALA A 329 -5.29 29.33 9.97
CA ALA A 329 -3.93 29.88 10.07
C ALA A 329 -3.59 30.34 11.48
N TYR A 330 -4.52 31.03 12.16
CA TYR A 330 -4.34 31.42 13.56
C TYR A 330 -4.23 30.20 14.50
N ALA A 331 -4.97 29.11 14.25
CA ALA A 331 -4.88 27.86 15.01
C ALA A 331 -3.45 27.29 14.97
N GLU A 332 -2.87 27.24 13.77
CA GLU A 332 -1.54 26.70 13.51
C GLU A 332 -0.45 27.60 14.09
N GLU A 333 -0.53 28.91 13.86
CA GLU A 333 0.47 29.88 14.33
C GLU A 333 0.45 30.03 15.86
N CYS A 334 -0.75 30.08 16.44
CA CYS A 334 -0.94 30.36 17.86
C CYS A 334 -1.03 29.09 18.71
N ASN A 335 -0.98 27.90 18.10
CA ASN A 335 -1.16 26.61 18.76
C ASN A 335 -2.43 26.59 19.64
N VAL A 336 -3.55 26.98 19.02
CA VAL A 336 -4.89 26.94 19.61
C VAL A 336 -5.77 26.04 18.76
N GLU A 337 -6.74 25.37 19.36
CA GLU A 337 -7.62 24.44 18.64
C GLU A 337 -9.03 25.03 18.58
N TRP A 338 -9.72 24.85 17.44
CA TRP A 338 -11.15 25.14 17.36
C TRP A 338 -11.97 23.90 17.72
N PRO A 339 -13.15 24.10 18.32
CA PRO A 339 -14.02 23.00 18.72
C PRO A 339 -14.49 22.17 17.53
N LEU A 340 -14.82 20.91 17.78
CA LEU A 340 -15.30 19.98 16.75
C LEU A 340 -16.77 20.25 16.38
N LEU A 341 -17.17 19.93 15.15
CA LEU A 341 -18.56 20.04 14.68
C LEU A 341 -19.48 19.18 15.58
N GLY A 342 -20.51 19.80 16.16
CA GLY A 342 -21.42 19.15 17.11
C GLY A 342 -21.02 19.23 18.59
N ARG A 343 -19.92 19.93 18.94
CA ARG A 343 -19.55 20.24 20.33
C ARG A 343 -19.41 21.75 20.52
N GLU A 344 -19.93 22.31 21.61
CA GLU A 344 -19.68 23.71 21.98
C GLU A 344 -18.28 23.87 22.58
N ALA A 345 -17.68 25.06 22.40
CA ALA A 345 -16.43 25.42 23.07
C ALA A 345 -16.57 25.22 24.58
N SER A 346 -15.67 24.42 25.16
CA SER A 346 -15.70 24.14 26.58
C SER A 346 -14.94 25.21 27.36
N ASP A 347 -15.41 25.60 28.55
CA ASP A 347 -14.65 26.49 29.45
C ASP A 347 -13.47 25.78 30.14
N LYS A 348 -13.22 24.49 29.82
CA LYS A 348 -12.22 23.64 30.48
C LYS A 348 -11.15 23.21 29.50
N TYR A 349 -10.09 24.02 29.40
CA TYR A 349 -8.88 23.65 28.66
C TYR A 349 -8.22 22.41 29.30
N PRO A 350 -7.96 21.31 28.56
CA PRO A 350 -7.29 20.13 29.10
C PRO A 350 -5.90 20.47 29.64
N LYS A 351 -5.52 19.91 30.80
CA LYS A 351 -4.15 20.05 31.32
C LYS A 351 -3.18 19.32 30.37
N GLY A 352 -2.38 20.14 29.68
CA GLY A 352 -1.24 19.83 28.81
C GLY A 352 -0.91 18.36 28.54
N SER A 353 -1.12 17.92 27.29
CA SER A 353 -0.36 16.81 26.71
C SER A 353 0.93 17.34 26.08
N ALA A 354 2.05 16.87 26.64
CA ALA A 354 3.42 16.85 26.12
C ALA A 354 3.76 17.77 24.92
N LEU A 355 4.43 18.87 25.24
CA LEU A 355 5.46 19.54 24.44
C LEU A 355 5.85 18.80 23.13
N ARG A 356 5.36 19.29 21.98
CA ARG A 356 6.21 19.27 20.78
C ARG A 356 7.41 20.17 21.10
N LYS A 357 8.53 19.57 21.49
CA LYS A 357 9.82 20.28 21.60
C LYS A 357 10.03 21.06 20.31
N ARG A 358 10.12 22.39 20.42
CA ARG A 358 10.47 23.27 19.30
C ARG A 358 11.87 22.88 18.80
N LYS A 359 12.02 22.64 17.50
CA LYS A 359 13.33 22.41 16.85
C LYS A 359 14.07 23.71 16.50
N TYR A 360 13.42 24.87 16.66
CA TYR A 360 13.96 26.14 16.20
C TYR A 360 13.75 27.22 17.27
N ASN A 361 14.81 28.00 17.50
CA ASN A 361 14.75 29.22 18.30
C ASN A 361 14.15 30.33 17.44
N ILE A 362 13.31 31.18 18.02
CA ILE A 362 12.69 32.32 17.33
C ILE A 362 13.04 33.57 18.13
N GLY A 363 13.62 34.56 17.46
CA GLY A 363 14.01 35.86 18.01
C GLY A 363 14.40 36.83 16.88
N PRO A 364 14.62 38.12 17.16
CA PRO A 364 15.06 39.09 16.16
C PRO A 364 16.33 38.61 15.48
N VAL A 365 16.37 38.58 14.15
CA VAL A 365 17.53 38.08 13.40
C VAL A 365 18.39 39.26 13.00
N GLU A 366 19.69 39.16 13.24
CA GLU A 366 20.64 40.18 12.82
C GLU A 366 20.77 40.18 11.29
N PRO A 367 20.54 41.31 10.60
CA PRO A 367 20.40 41.36 9.14
C PRO A 367 21.65 40.96 8.34
N LEU A 368 22.85 41.02 8.95
CA LEU A 368 24.12 40.76 8.27
C LEU A 368 24.62 39.33 8.45
N THR A 369 24.29 38.68 9.57
CA THR A 369 24.85 37.37 9.94
C THR A 369 23.81 36.25 9.94
N GLY A 370 22.51 36.59 9.93
CA GLY A 370 21.43 35.60 10.03
C GLY A 370 21.32 34.94 11.41
N ALA A 371 22.08 35.41 12.41
CA ALA A 371 22.03 34.89 13.77
C ALA A 371 20.80 35.44 14.53
N ILE A 372 20.16 34.57 15.31
CA ILE A 372 19.04 34.94 16.18
C ILE A 372 19.59 35.65 17.42
N ILE A 373 19.28 36.94 17.56
CA ILE A 373 19.60 37.76 18.73
C ILE A 373 18.76 37.25 19.89
N SER A 374 19.38 36.40 20.72
CA SER A 374 18.77 35.95 21.97
C SER A 374 18.80 37.11 22.95
N GLY A 375 17.68 37.82 23.08
CA GLY A 375 17.54 38.91 24.05
C GLY A 375 17.71 38.39 25.48
N ALA A 376 18.92 38.53 26.02
CA ALA A 376 19.21 38.38 27.43
C ALA A 376 19.61 39.75 27.98
N VAL A 377 18.66 40.51 28.51
CA VAL A 377 18.95 41.47 29.59
C VAL A 377 17.77 41.49 30.57
N LYS A 378 18.18 41.32 31.84
CA LYS A 378 17.47 41.30 33.13
C LYS A 378 16.21 42.12 33.29
#